data_AF-A0A173TKN1-F1
#
_entry.id   AF-A0A173TKN1-F1
#
_cell.length_a   1.000
_cell.length_b   1.000
_cell.length_c   1.000
_cell.angle_alpha   90.00
_cell.angle_beta   90.00
_cell.angle_gamma   90.00
#
_symmetry.space_group_name_H-M   'P 1'
#
loop_
_entity.id
_entity.type
_entity.pdbx_description
1 polymer ?
#
loop_
_entity_poly.entity_id
_entity_poly.type
_entity_poly.pdbx_seq_one_letter_code
_entity_poly.pdbx_strand_id
1 'polypeptide(L)'
;MKQETRYIALSDESGMGGELIILQTNAPAKRLKALEKESCEIYTNGDYEDVPIWPSVLEDEGYECSIIDSHQHVTPYDTSKEWQQEEYPEIKEFYYIDTIEE
;
A
#
# COMPACT_ATOMS: atom_id res chain seq x y z
N MET A 1 -2.08 6.73 23.35
CA MET A 1 -0.73 7.04 22.83
C MET A 1 -0.85 7.10 21.32
N LYS A 2 -0.53 8.23 20.69
CA LYS A 2 -0.43 8.26 19.22
C LYS A 2 0.75 7.35 18.83
N GLN A 3 0.55 6.48 17.86
CA GLN A 3 1.68 5.72 17.31
C GLN A 3 2.61 6.68 16.57
N GLU A 4 3.90 6.40 16.57
CA GLU A 4 4.83 7.13 15.72
C GLU A 4 4.55 6.80 14.26
N THR A 5 4.64 7.80 13.38
CA THR A 5 4.52 7.61 11.94
C THR A 5 5.67 6.73 11.45
N ARG A 6 5.36 5.76 10.59
CA ARG A 6 6.34 4.87 9.96
C ARG A 6 6.05 4.73 8.48
N TYR A 7 7.06 4.31 7.72
CA TYR A 7 6.91 3.98 6.31
C TYR A 7 6.41 2.55 6.15
N ILE A 8 5.42 2.38 5.28
CA ILE A 8 4.90 1.11 4.82
C ILE A 8 4.93 1.10 3.29
N ALA A 9 4.98 -0.10 2.72
CA ALA A 9 4.85 -0.29 1.28
C ALA A 9 3.47 -0.89 0.97
N LEU A 10 2.77 -0.31 0.00
CA LEU A 10 1.49 -0.77 -0.52
C LEU A 10 1.66 -1.09 -2.00
N SER A 11 1.36 -2.31 -2.40
CA SER A 11 1.42 -2.76 -3.79
C SER A 11 0.01 -2.72 -4.40
N ASP A 12 -0.17 -1.92 -5.44
CA ASP A 12 -1.41 -1.84 -6.22
C ASP A 12 -1.25 -2.69 -7.50
N GLU A 13 -2.00 -3.80 -7.59
CA GLU A 13 -2.03 -4.79 -8.69
C GLU A 13 -0.71 -5.55 -9.02
N SER A 14 -0.78 -6.86 -9.32
CA SER A 14 0.36 -7.61 -9.89
C SER A 14 0.54 -7.45 -11.41
N GLY A 15 -0.31 -6.67 -12.07
CA GLY A 15 -0.28 -6.45 -13.52
C GLY A 15 0.87 -5.54 -13.99
N MET A 16 1.08 -5.47 -15.31
CA MET A 16 2.05 -4.55 -15.94
C MET A 16 1.73 -3.04 -15.75
N GLY A 17 0.62 -2.71 -15.08
CA GLY A 17 0.23 -1.34 -14.75
C GLY A 17 0.35 -0.98 -13.27
N GLY A 18 0.70 -1.94 -12.41
CA GLY A 18 0.72 -1.74 -10.97
C GLY A 18 1.95 -0.98 -10.46
N GLU A 19 1.82 -0.38 -9.28
CA GLU A 19 2.88 0.36 -8.61
C GLU A 19 3.03 0.02 -7.13
N LEU A 20 4.26 0.12 -6.67
CA LEU A 20 4.60 0.11 -5.25
C LEU A 20 4.54 1.54 -4.72
N ILE A 21 3.62 1.78 -3.80
CA ILE A 21 3.38 3.07 -3.16
C ILE A 21 3.99 3.05 -1.76
N ILE A 22 4.79 4.06 -1.45
CA ILE A 22 5.36 4.26 -0.11
C ILE A 22 4.46 5.23 0.65
N LEU A 23 3.86 4.74 1.73
CA LEU A 23 2.99 5.52 2.60
C LEU A 23 3.70 5.80 3.93
N GLN A 24 3.63 7.04 4.40
CA GLN A 24 3.94 7.37 5.78
C GLN A 24 2.66 7.38 6.58
N THR A 25 2.56 6.56 7.63
CA THR A 25 1.35 6.52 8.45
C THR A 25 1.58 6.19 9.92
N ASN A 26 0.70 6.72 10.78
CA ASN A 26 0.59 6.33 12.18
C ASN A 26 -0.54 5.31 12.44
N ALA A 27 -1.21 4.82 11.39
CA ALA A 27 -2.28 3.85 11.53
C ALA A 27 -1.74 2.50 12.06
N PRO A 28 -2.48 1.84 12.96
CA PRO A 28 -2.06 0.55 13.50
C PRO A 28 -2.10 -0.53 12.43
N ALA A 29 -1.11 -1.43 12.44
CA ALA A 29 -1.05 -2.57 11.52
C ALA A 29 -2.35 -3.40 11.48
N LYS A 30 -3.07 -3.49 12.61
CA LYS A 30 -4.38 -4.16 12.65
C LYS A 30 -5.42 -3.49 11.74
N ARG A 31 -5.45 -2.14 11.67
CA ARG A 31 -6.36 -1.40 10.79
C ARG A 31 -5.91 -1.50 9.34
N LEU A 32 -4.61 -1.34 9.08
CA LEU A 32 -4.04 -1.48 7.75
C LEU A 32 -4.30 -2.86 7.14
N LYS A 33 -4.17 -3.95 7.92
CA LYS A 33 -4.58 -5.30 7.50
C LYS A 33 -6.07 -5.44 7.21
N ALA A 34 -6.92 -4.74 7.95
CA ALA A 34 -8.36 -4.74 7.66
C ALA A 34 -8.64 -3.99 6.35
N LEU A 35 -7.95 -2.88 6.12
CA LEU A 35 -8.07 -2.07 4.91
C LEU A 35 -7.53 -2.79 3.68
N GLU A 36 -6.42 -3.53 3.82
CA GLU A 36 -5.91 -4.48 2.83
C GLU A 36 -6.97 -5.50 2.46
N LYS A 37 -7.57 -6.15 3.47
CA LYS A 37 -8.62 -7.14 3.22
C LYS A 37 -9.84 -6.53 2.50
N GLU A 38 -10.30 -5.36 2.95
CA GLU A 38 -11.39 -4.61 2.29
C GLU A 38 -11.04 -4.30 0.83
N SER A 39 -9.82 -3.83 0.57
CA SER A 39 -9.33 -3.51 -0.77
C SER A 39 -9.28 -4.76 -1.67
N CYS A 40 -8.74 -5.87 -1.16
CA CYS A 40 -8.67 -7.13 -1.88
C CYS A 40 -10.05 -7.73 -2.19
N GLU A 41 -11.01 -7.65 -1.26
CA GLU A 41 -12.38 -8.13 -1.48
C GLU A 41 -13.06 -7.34 -2.61
N ILE A 42 -12.93 -6.02 -2.62
CA ILE A 42 -13.51 -5.13 -3.65
C ILE A 42 -12.84 -5.37 -5.00
N TYR A 43 -11.51 -5.43 -5.02
CA TYR A 43 -10.72 -5.71 -6.22
C TYR A 43 -11.10 -7.07 -6.85
N THR A 44 -11.30 -8.11 -6.03
CA THR A 44 -11.71 -9.45 -6.49
C THR A 44 -13.11 -9.44 -7.11
N ASN A 45 -14.03 -8.64 -6.58
CA ASN A 45 -15.38 -8.52 -7.12
C ASN A 45 -15.41 -7.79 -8.48
N GLY A 46 -14.31 -7.17 -8.90
CA GLY A 46 -14.21 -6.40 -10.14
C GLY A 46 -14.74 -4.97 -10.01
N ASP A 47 -15.00 -4.50 -8.79
CA ASP A 47 -15.51 -3.18 -8.47
C ASP A 47 -14.36 -2.19 -8.25
N TYR A 48 -13.48 -2.05 -9.25
CA TYR A 48 -12.22 -1.30 -9.14
C TYR A 48 -12.40 0.18 -8.72
N GLU A 49 -13.53 0.79 -9.09
CA GLU A 49 -13.86 2.17 -8.71
C GLU A 49 -14.14 2.35 -7.21
N ASP A 50 -14.47 1.26 -6.52
CA ASP A 50 -14.80 1.26 -5.09
C ASP A 50 -13.59 0.91 -4.20
N VAL A 51 -12.42 0.59 -4.78
CA VAL A 51 -11.21 0.30 -4.00
C VAL A 51 -10.85 1.53 -3.16
N PRO A 52 -10.75 1.39 -1.83
CA PRO A 52 -10.57 2.54 -0.96
C PRO A 52 -9.22 3.21 -1.20
N ILE A 53 -9.21 4.55 -1.25
CA ILE A 53 -7.98 5.34 -1.26
C ILE A 53 -7.46 5.40 0.18
N TRP A 54 -6.40 4.65 0.48
CA TRP A 54 -5.90 4.46 1.84
C TRP A 54 -5.62 5.78 2.61
N PRO A 55 -4.93 6.78 2.03
CA PRO A 55 -4.74 8.06 2.69
C PRO A 55 -6.05 8.73 3.11
N SER A 56 -7.05 8.75 2.21
CA SER A 56 -8.34 9.40 2.48
C SER A 56 -9.08 8.68 3.61
N VAL A 57 -9.17 7.36 3.58
CA VAL A 57 -9.87 6.56 4.60
C VAL A 57 -9.21 6.73 5.96
N LEU A 58 -7.87 6.70 6.00
CA LEU A 58 -7.12 6.82 7.26
C LEU A 58 -7.20 8.24 7.83
N GLU A 59 -7.15 9.28 6.99
CA GLU A 59 -7.35 10.67 7.42
C GLU A 59 -8.75 10.90 7.99
N ASP A 60 -9.80 10.35 7.35
CA ASP A 60 -11.18 10.42 7.83
C ASP A 60 -11.37 9.71 9.19
N GLU A 61 -10.60 8.65 9.44
CA GLU A 61 -10.54 7.94 10.73
C GLU A 61 -9.67 8.65 11.79
N GLY A 62 -8.99 9.75 11.42
CA GLY A 62 -8.15 10.55 12.31
C GLY A 62 -6.70 10.04 12.44
N TYR A 63 -6.27 9.16 11.53
CA TYR A 63 -4.87 8.77 11.38
C TYR A 63 -4.14 9.72 10.45
N GLU A 64 -2.83 9.82 10.61
CA GLU A 64 -1.98 10.51 9.65
C GLU A 64 -1.58 9.47 8.60
N CYS A 65 -1.84 9.76 7.33
CA CYS A 65 -1.42 8.92 6.21
C CYS A 65 -1.11 9.80 5.01
N SER A 66 0.05 9.66 4.40
CA SER A 66 0.43 10.43 3.21
C SER A 66 1.25 9.58 2.26
N ILE A 67 1.06 9.78 0.96
CA ILE A 67 1.90 9.19 -0.08
C ILE A 67 3.20 9.98 -0.12
N ILE A 68 4.30 9.26 0.03
CA ILE A 68 5.65 9.81 0.02
C ILE A 68 6.28 9.65 -1.35
N ASP A 69 6.10 8.47 -1.93
CA ASP A 69 6.72 8.09 -3.19
C ASP A 69 5.94 6.95 -3.85
N SER A 70 6.11 6.75 -5.14
CA SER A 70 5.61 5.57 -5.84
C SER A 70 6.54 5.15 -6.97
N HIS A 71 6.55 3.84 -7.25
CA HIS A 71 7.38 3.27 -8.30
C HIS A 71 6.65 2.14 -9.01
N GLN A 72 6.66 2.17 -10.34
CA GLN A 72 6.07 1.10 -11.15
C GLN A 72 6.74 -0.25 -10.84
N HIS A 73 5.95 -1.33 -10.80
CA HIS A 73 6.46 -2.65 -10.44
C HIS A 73 7.57 -3.16 -11.36
N VAL A 74 7.44 -2.88 -12.66
CA VAL A 74 8.42 -3.26 -13.67
C VAL A 74 8.67 -2.08 -14.59
N THR A 75 9.92 -1.62 -14.64
CA THR A 75 10.39 -0.68 -15.66
C THR A 75 11.39 -1.40 -16.58
N PRO A 76 11.79 -0.79 -17.71
CA PRO A 76 12.87 -1.33 -18.53
C PRO A 76 14.25 -1.41 -17.84
N TYR A 77 14.41 -0.77 -16.69
CA TYR A 77 15.69 -0.58 -16.01
C TYR A 77 15.79 -1.38 -14.69
N ASP A 78 14.68 -1.53 -13.97
CA ASP A 78 14.62 -2.10 -12.63
C ASP A 78 13.20 -2.55 -12.24
N THR A 79 13.10 -3.19 -11.07
CA THR A 79 11.83 -3.55 -10.43
C THR A 79 11.56 -2.70 -9.20
N SER A 80 10.30 -2.47 -8.85
CA SER A 80 9.95 -1.73 -7.62
C SER A 80 10.53 -2.36 -6.35
N LYS A 81 10.82 -3.67 -6.38
CA LYS A 81 11.48 -4.39 -5.29
C LYS A 81 12.94 -3.99 -5.13
N GLU A 82 13.68 -3.89 -6.24
CA GLU A 82 15.08 -3.43 -6.23
C GLU A 82 15.13 -1.96 -5.79
N TRP A 83 14.29 -1.12 -6.39
CA TRP A 83 14.15 0.29 -6.01
C TRP A 83 13.82 0.47 -4.51
N GLN A 84 12.84 -0.27 -3.97
CA GLN A 84 12.49 -0.18 -2.55
C GLN A 84 13.62 -0.61 -1.63
N GLN A 85 14.44 -1.59 -2.03
CA GLN A 85 15.60 -2.03 -1.25
C GLN A 85 16.74 -1.02 -1.27
N GLU A 86 16.84 -0.20 -2.32
CA GLU A 86 17.86 0.86 -2.43
C GLU A 86 17.42 2.13 -1.69
N GLU A 87 16.21 2.62 -1.94
CA GLU A 87 15.73 3.91 -1.42
C GLU A 87 15.09 3.80 -0.03
N TYR A 88 14.42 2.68 0.27
CA TYR A 88 13.66 2.49 1.51
C TYR A 88 13.94 1.15 2.22
N PRO A 89 15.21 0.77 2.47
CA PRO A 89 15.60 -0.53 3.02
C PRO A 89 15.02 -0.83 4.41
N GLU A 90 14.62 0.20 5.17
CA GLU A 90 14.03 0.08 6.50
C GLU A 90 12.57 -0.39 6.50
N ILE A 91 11.87 -0.33 5.37
CA ILE A 91 10.47 -0.76 5.27
C ILE A 91 10.42 -2.28 5.42
N LYS A 92 9.70 -2.73 6.44
CA LYS A 92 9.47 -4.15 6.76
C LYS A 92 8.00 -4.55 6.71
N GLU A 93 7.13 -3.57 6.47
CA GLU A 93 5.68 -3.72 6.49
C GLU A 93 5.15 -3.50 5.09
N PHE A 94 4.58 -4.56 4.52
CA PHE A 94 4.15 -4.63 3.13
C PHE A 94 2.68 -5.07 3.09
N TYR A 95 1.92 -4.41 2.25
CA TYR A 95 0.51 -4.68 1.99
C TYR A 95 0.28 -4.82 0.49
N TYR A 96 -0.64 -5.68 0.08
CA TYR A 96 -0.85 -6.02 -1.33
C TYR A 96 -2.35 -6.00 -1.67
N ILE A 97 -2.72 -5.22 -2.68
CA ILE A 97 -4.07 -5.15 -3.27
C ILE A 97 -4.00 -5.90 -4.60
N ASP A 98 -4.02 -7.22 -4.53
CA ASP A 98 -3.72 -8.03 -5.73
C ASP A 98 -4.24 -9.47 -5.64
N THR A 99 -4.10 -10.12 -4.49
CA THR A 99 -4.26 -11.58 -4.44
C THR A 99 -5.04 -12.02 -3.21
N ILE A 100 -6.16 -12.71 -3.45
CA ILE A 100 -6.54 -13.81 -2.56
C ILE A 100 -5.46 -14.88 -2.76
N GLU A 101 -4.63 -15.13 -1.75
CA GLU A 101 -4.02 -16.46 -1.65
C GLU A 101 -5.19 -17.45 -1.46
N GLU A 102 -5.49 -18.25 -2.49
CA GLU A 102 -6.36 -19.44 -2.38
C GLU A 102 -5.80 -20.46 -1.38
#